data_AF-A0A961CVY6-F1
#
_entry.id   AF-A0A961CVY6-F1
#
_cell.length_a   1.000
_cell.length_b   1.000
_cell.length_c   1.000
_cell.angle_alpha   90.00
_cell.angle_beta   90.00
_cell.angle_gamma   90.00
#
_symmetry.space_group_name_H-M   'P 1'
#
loop_
_entity.id
_entity.type
_entity.pdbx_description
1 polymer ?
#
loop_
_entity_poly.entity_id
_entity_poly.type
_entity_poly.pdbx_seq_one_letter_code
_entity_poly.pdbx_strand_id
1 'polypeptide(L)'
;MTETTTIEESTPATPSHPTPASARPEVEVLRADPAPVRWVHRWRRAGRAEGRTHEWHAVRAGAVVAGLAALWMWNPGAVAFLGILTALVFLHELGHYVVARRVGMAPTDFFVGFGPTVWARTSRTGLRYGVKLLPAGGFVKIPGMGPREEVEASREPYTYRAATRGRRLAVILAGVAVNFALAVVLFAGFALSQPDTGAIDAVGTGLGQTGEVATGTLEGLGNLVFGADDYARSVVSGDVPENRMMSPVGGAQIADGLIDVDPSRLLLLAGIFSASLALLNLLPLLPLDGGHAALVVVEAVAARVTRRPRLRLDPNRFTPVAVVVLVVLLSVSASAMYLDILHPLGDAVR
;
A
#
# COMPACT_ATOMS: atom_id res chain seq x y z
N MET A 1 28.29 -75.27 -41.21
CA MET A 1 27.74 -75.48 -42.57
C MET A 1 27.28 -74.13 -43.07
N THR A 2 27.94 -73.68 -44.13
CA THR A 2 27.75 -72.46 -44.89
C THR A 2 26.41 -72.47 -45.62
N GLU A 3 25.67 -71.37 -45.57
CA GLU A 3 24.71 -71.04 -46.62
C GLU A 3 24.96 -69.60 -47.08
N THR A 4 25.30 -69.51 -48.36
CA THR A 4 25.52 -68.31 -49.15
C THR A 4 24.34 -68.23 -50.11
N THR A 5 23.58 -67.14 -50.11
CA THR A 5 22.65 -66.86 -51.21
C THR A 5 22.61 -65.36 -51.53
N THR A 6 23.26 -65.07 -52.66
CA THR A 6 23.01 -64.04 -53.70
C THR A 6 22.97 -62.55 -53.36
N ILE A 7 23.90 -61.88 -54.05
CA ILE A 7 24.03 -60.44 -54.28
C ILE A 7 23.12 -60.08 -55.47
N GLU A 8 22.35 -58.99 -55.36
CA GLU A 8 21.78 -58.27 -56.50
C GLU A 8 22.27 -56.81 -56.46
N GLU A 9 22.69 -56.35 -57.63
CA GLU A 9 23.50 -55.17 -57.90
C GLU A 9 22.62 -53.91 -58.08
N SER A 10 23.00 -52.77 -57.50
CA SER A 10 22.51 -51.46 -57.98
C SER A 10 23.58 -50.36 -57.85
N THR A 11 23.61 -49.57 -58.93
CA THR A 11 24.57 -48.57 -59.42
C THR A 11 24.83 -47.39 -58.45
N PRO A 12 26.02 -46.73 -58.47
CA PRO A 12 26.39 -45.76 -57.44
C PRO A 12 25.72 -44.41 -57.66
N ALA A 13 25.04 -43.90 -56.62
CA ALA A 13 24.56 -42.53 -56.57
C ALA A 13 25.64 -41.61 -55.93
N THR A 14 25.93 -40.52 -56.64
CA THR A 14 26.85 -39.41 -56.35
C THR A 14 26.76 -38.87 -54.90
N PRO A 15 27.89 -38.50 -54.25
CA PRO A 15 27.85 -37.97 -52.89
C PRO A 15 27.35 -36.51 -52.87
N SER A 16 26.23 -36.26 -52.20
CA SER A 16 25.78 -34.92 -51.86
C SER A 16 26.48 -34.42 -50.59
N HIS A 17 27.26 -33.34 -50.70
CA HIS A 17 27.84 -32.63 -49.56
C HIS A 17 26.75 -31.94 -48.69
N PRO A 18 27.02 -31.72 -47.39
CA PRO A 18 26.00 -31.48 -46.37
C PRO A 18 25.58 -30.00 -46.29
N THR A 19 24.30 -29.74 -45.96
CA THR A 19 23.83 -28.42 -45.53
C THR A 19 23.52 -28.46 -44.03
N PRO A 20 24.14 -27.62 -43.18
CA PRO A 20 23.89 -27.63 -41.74
C PRO A 20 22.63 -26.83 -41.42
N ALA A 21 21.50 -27.53 -41.22
CA ALA A 21 20.29 -26.93 -40.68
C ALA A 21 20.41 -26.74 -39.15
N SER A 22 21.17 -25.71 -38.74
CA SER A 22 21.10 -25.19 -37.37
C SER A 22 19.93 -24.20 -37.25
N ALA A 23 18.73 -24.72 -37.02
CA ALA A 23 17.60 -23.89 -36.62
C ALA A 23 17.81 -23.44 -35.16
N ARG A 24 18.51 -22.32 -34.96
CA ARG A 24 18.46 -21.60 -33.68
C ARG A 24 17.05 -20.99 -33.58
N PRO A 25 16.31 -21.17 -32.48
CA PRO A 25 15.06 -20.44 -32.29
C PRO A 25 15.40 -18.94 -32.30
N GLU A 26 14.71 -18.20 -33.15
CA GLU A 26 14.81 -16.75 -33.26
C GLU A 26 14.33 -16.17 -31.93
N VAL A 27 15.28 -15.91 -31.02
CA VAL A 27 15.01 -15.14 -29.82
C VAL A 27 14.72 -13.73 -30.32
N GLU A 28 13.44 -13.38 -30.41
CA GLU A 28 13.00 -12.01 -30.61
C GLU A 28 13.51 -11.18 -29.44
N VAL A 29 14.71 -10.62 -29.60
CA VAL A 29 15.28 -9.66 -28.68
C VAL A 29 14.40 -8.42 -28.77
N LEU A 30 13.41 -8.33 -27.88
CA LEU A 30 12.62 -7.13 -27.63
C LEU A 30 13.60 -5.98 -27.36
N ARG A 31 13.93 -5.22 -28.41
CA ARG A 31 14.71 -4.00 -28.31
C ARG A 31 13.92 -3.05 -27.41
N ALA A 32 14.56 -2.61 -26.33
CA ALA A 32 14.03 -1.51 -25.54
C ALA A 32 13.93 -0.28 -26.45
N ASP A 33 12.69 0.10 -26.76
CA ASP A 33 12.35 1.21 -27.65
C ASP A 33 13.00 2.53 -27.15
N PRO A 34 13.88 3.18 -27.93
CA PRO A 34 14.56 4.40 -27.52
C PRO A 34 13.68 5.61 -27.85
N ALA A 35 12.94 6.14 -26.87
CA ALA A 35 12.62 7.59 -26.69
C ALA A 35 11.34 7.85 -25.85
N PRO A 36 11.25 8.99 -25.14
CA PRO A 36 10.29 9.23 -24.06
C PRO A 36 9.01 9.98 -24.49
N VAL A 37 8.45 9.72 -25.68
CA VAL A 37 7.36 10.60 -26.23
C VAL A 37 5.99 9.89 -26.38
N ARG A 38 5.86 8.60 -26.07
CA ARG A 38 4.59 7.85 -26.29
C ARG A 38 3.84 7.48 -25.02
N TRP A 39 3.71 8.41 -24.07
CA TRP A 39 3.01 8.15 -22.81
C TRP A 39 1.56 7.76 -23.11
N VAL A 40 0.81 8.55 -23.90
CA VAL A 40 -0.65 8.40 -24.18
C VAL A 40 -1.06 7.09 -24.90
N HIS A 41 -0.19 6.46 -25.69
CA HIS A 41 -0.53 5.20 -26.36
C HIS A 41 -0.17 3.93 -25.58
N ARG A 42 0.64 4.05 -24.51
CA ARG A 42 1.01 2.92 -23.64
C ARG A 42 -0.11 2.55 -22.65
N TRP A 43 -0.98 3.51 -22.30
CA TRP A 43 -2.11 3.35 -21.38
C TRP A 43 -3.13 2.27 -21.79
N ARG A 44 -3.21 1.95 -23.09
CA ARG A 44 -4.26 1.08 -23.67
C ARG A 44 -3.83 -0.37 -23.91
N ARG A 45 -2.52 -0.69 -23.93
CA ARG A 45 -2.03 -2.02 -24.32
C ARG A 45 -1.79 -2.99 -23.16
N ALA A 46 -1.44 -2.49 -21.97
CA ALA A 46 -1.14 -3.35 -20.81
C ALA A 46 -2.37 -3.92 -20.07
N GLY A 47 -3.58 -3.58 -20.50
CA GLY A 47 -4.81 -3.81 -19.71
C GLY A 47 -6.00 -4.32 -20.50
N ARG A 48 -5.81 -4.99 -21.65
CA ARG A 48 -6.94 -5.65 -22.32
C ARG A 48 -7.26 -6.94 -21.57
N ALA A 49 -8.19 -6.86 -20.63
CA ALA A 49 -8.92 -8.02 -20.10
C ALA A 49 -10.28 -8.11 -20.80
N GLU A 50 -10.71 -9.34 -21.09
CA GLU A 50 -12.03 -9.70 -21.61
C GLU A 50 -13.14 -9.24 -20.65
N GLY A 51 -14.09 -8.46 -21.18
CA GLY A 51 -15.37 -8.17 -20.53
C GLY A 51 -15.34 -7.15 -19.39
N ARG A 52 -16.35 -6.27 -19.37
CA ARG A 52 -16.68 -5.52 -18.15
C ARG A 52 -17.47 -6.44 -17.23
N THR A 53 -16.84 -6.95 -16.20
CA THR A 53 -17.55 -7.66 -15.14
C THR A 53 -18.03 -6.68 -14.07
N HIS A 54 -19.21 -6.96 -13.52
CA HIS A 54 -19.83 -6.22 -12.42
C HIS A 54 -20.25 -7.23 -11.37
N GLU A 55 -19.74 -7.07 -10.16
CA GLU A 55 -20.06 -7.91 -9.01
C GLU A 55 -20.81 -7.06 -7.99
N TRP A 56 -21.97 -7.53 -7.56
CA TRP A 56 -22.79 -6.87 -6.54
C TRP A 56 -23.36 -7.90 -5.58
N HIS A 57 -23.18 -7.68 -4.29
CA HIS A 57 -23.68 -8.56 -3.24
C HIS A 57 -24.63 -7.79 -2.31
N ALA A 58 -25.91 -7.77 -2.68
CA ALA A 58 -26.95 -6.98 -1.99
C ALA A 58 -27.04 -7.25 -0.47
N VAL A 59 -26.94 -8.52 -0.05
CA VAL A 59 -26.97 -8.89 1.38
C VAL A 59 -25.77 -8.29 2.14
N ARG A 60 -24.58 -8.33 1.54
CA ARG A 60 -23.37 -7.74 2.14
C ARG A 60 -23.48 -6.22 2.19
N ALA A 61 -23.97 -5.60 1.12
CA ALA A 61 -24.20 -4.17 1.07
C ALA A 61 -25.21 -3.73 2.15
N GLY A 62 -26.32 -4.46 2.28
CA GLY A 62 -27.33 -4.24 3.32
C GLY A 62 -26.74 -4.38 4.73
N ALA A 63 -25.91 -5.39 4.97
CA ALA A 63 -25.23 -5.58 6.26
C ALA A 63 -24.29 -4.41 6.61
N VAL A 64 -23.52 -3.91 5.63
CA VAL A 64 -22.64 -2.74 5.84
C VAL A 64 -23.46 -1.48 6.15
N VAL A 65 -24.51 -1.22 5.37
CA VAL A 65 -25.38 -0.04 5.58
C VAL A 65 -26.08 -0.12 6.94
N ALA A 66 -26.65 -1.27 7.28
CA ALA A 66 -27.29 -1.48 8.58
C ALA A 66 -26.29 -1.35 9.74
N GLY A 67 -25.08 -1.89 9.59
CA GLY A 67 -24.01 -1.76 10.59
C GLY A 67 -23.55 -0.33 10.80
N LEU A 68 -23.35 0.44 9.71
CA LEU A 68 -22.99 1.86 9.78
C LEU A 68 -24.13 2.71 10.36
N ALA A 69 -25.38 2.40 10.02
CA ALA A 69 -26.55 3.10 10.59
C ALA A 69 -26.70 2.82 12.09
N ALA A 70 -26.56 1.56 12.51
CA ALA A 70 -26.56 1.18 13.92
C ALA A 70 -25.41 1.84 14.68
N LEU A 71 -24.21 1.88 14.08
CA LEU A 71 -23.05 2.56 14.66
C LEU A 71 -23.29 4.07 14.78
N TRP A 72 -23.86 4.72 13.75
CA TRP A 72 -24.20 6.14 13.79
C TRP A 72 -25.16 6.47 14.92
N MET A 73 -26.19 5.64 15.11
CA MET A 73 -27.17 5.81 16.19
C MET A 73 -26.56 5.62 17.58
N TRP A 74 -25.53 4.80 17.71
CA TRP A 74 -24.87 4.52 18.98
C TRP A 74 -23.72 5.48 19.29
N ASN A 75 -22.92 5.83 18.29
CA ASN A 75 -21.74 6.68 18.37
C ASN A 75 -21.47 7.35 17.01
N PRO A 76 -21.99 8.57 16.75
CA PRO A 76 -21.79 9.27 15.49
C PRO A 76 -20.31 9.64 15.26
N GLY A 77 -19.56 9.93 16.32
CA GLY A 77 -18.12 10.17 16.25
C GLY A 77 -17.33 9.00 15.65
N ALA A 78 -17.70 7.76 15.97
CA ALA A 78 -17.08 6.56 15.44
C ALA A 78 -17.29 6.43 13.93
N VAL A 79 -18.47 6.81 13.42
CA VAL A 79 -18.72 6.83 11.97
C VAL A 79 -17.91 7.93 11.29
N ALA A 80 -17.86 9.13 11.88
CA ALA A 80 -17.02 10.22 11.36
C ALA A 80 -15.54 9.82 11.33
N PHE A 81 -15.03 9.23 12.40
CA PHE A 81 -13.66 8.75 12.51
C PHE A 81 -13.34 7.62 11.50
N LEU A 82 -14.23 6.64 11.36
CA LEU A 82 -14.09 5.58 10.37
C LEU A 82 -14.10 6.15 8.94
N GLY A 83 -14.94 7.15 8.68
CA GLY A 83 -14.98 7.88 7.42
C GLY A 83 -13.65 8.59 7.13
N ILE A 84 -13.09 9.28 8.13
CA ILE A 84 -11.76 9.92 8.05
C ILE A 84 -10.70 8.86 7.70
N LEU A 85 -10.56 7.79 8.49
CA LEU A 85 -9.54 6.76 8.23
C LEU A 85 -9.69 6.14 6.84
N THR A 86 -10.93 5.86 6.41
CA THR A 86 -11.21 5.31 5.08
C THR A 86 -10.76 6.26 3.98
N ALA A 87 -11.04 7.56 4.12
CA ALA A 87 -10.65 8.57 3.15
C ALA A 87 -9.12 8.75 3.09
N LEU A 88 -8.46 8.82 4.25
CA LEU A 88 -7.00 8.92 4.35
C LEU A 88 -6.31 7.73 3.66
N VAL A 89 -6.72 6.51 3.98
CA VAL A 89 -6.13 5.31 3.36
C VAL A 89 -6.49 5.24 1.87
N PHE A 90 -7.71 5.57 1.46
CA PHE A 90 -8.06 5.62 0.04
C PHE A 90 -7.15 6.57 -0.75
N LEU A 91 -6.88 7.77 -0.21
CA LEU A 91 -6.00 8.75 -0.86
C LEU A 91 -4.54 8.28 -0.88
N HIS A 92 -4.07 7.66 0.19
CA HIS A 92 -2.77 7.00 0.25
C HIS A 92 -2.61 5.95 -0.88
N GLU A 93 -3.55 5.01 -0.97
CA GLU A 93 -3.60 3.97 -1.99
C GLU A 93 -3.70 4.58 -3.40
N LEU A 94 -4.48 5.64 -3.56
CA LEU A 94 -4.56 6.39 -4.81
C LEU A 94 -3.19 6.96 -5.22
N GLY A 95 -2.38 7.42 -4.28
CA GLY A 95 -1.00 7.85 -4.50
C GLY A 95 -0.16 6.75 -5.18
N HIS A 96 -0.13 5.54 -4.60
CA HIS A 96 0.55 4.39 -5.19
C HIS A 96 0.02 4.05 -6.58
N TYR A 97 -1.30 3.94 -6.72
CA TYR A 97 -1.93 3.60 -8.01
C TYR A 97 -1.54 4.60 -9.10
N VAL A 98 -1.68 5.89 -8.82
CA VAL A 98 -1.44 6.95 -9.78
C VAL A 98 0.03 6.95 -10.21
N VAL A 99 0.97 6.85 -9.27
CA VAL A 99 2.40 6.83 -9.60
C VAL A 99 2.78 5.52 -10.31
N ALA A 100 2.25 4.37 -9.90
CA ALA A 100 2.47 3.08 -10.54
C ALA A 100 2.07 3.12 -12.02
N ARG A 101 0.89 3.66 -12.32
CA ARG A 101 0.41 3.85 -13.71
C ARG A 101 1.31 4.80 -14.48
N ARG A 102 1.75 5.91 -13.87
CA ARG A 102 2.65 6.87 -14.52
C ARG A 102 4.00 6.24 -14.86
N VAL A 103 4.60 5.45 -13.97
CA VAL A 103 5.91 4.82 -14.23
C VAL A 103 5.83 3.57 -15.14
N GLY A 104 4.64 3.25 -15.65
CA GLY A 104 4.41 2.18 -16.62
C GLY A 104 4.10 0.82 -16.01
N MET A 105 3.77 0.74 -14.71
CA MET A 105 3.25 -0.48 -14.10
C MET A 105 1.74 -0.63 -14.40
N ALA A 106 1.25 -1.86 -14.29
CA ALA A 106 -0.17 -2.19 -14.50
C ALA A 106 -0.80 -2.78 -13.24
N PRO A 107 -1.22 -1.94 -12.27
CA PRO A 107 -2.04 -2.37 -11.13
C PRO A 107 -3.30 -3.12 -11.60
N THR A 108 -3.62 -4.24 -10.95
CA THR A 108 -4.76 -5.10 -11.29
C THR A 108 -5.95 -4.88 -10.38
N ASP A 109 -5.72 -4.52 -9.12
CA ASP A 109 -6.77 -4.37 -8.12
C ASP A 109 -6.60 -3.06 -7.36
N PHE A 110 -7.72 -2.36 -7.14
CA PHE A 110 -7.81 -1.17 -6.29
C PHE A 110 -9.06 -1.30 -5.42
N PHE A 111 -8.91 -1.59 -4.14
CA PHE A 111 -10.05 -1.80 -3.26
C PHE A 111 -9.99 -0.93 -2.02
N VAL A 112 -11.16 -0.47 -1.60
CA VAL A 112 -11.38 0.11 -0.28
C VAL A 112 -11.87 -0.98 0.67
N GLY A 113 -11.23 -1.09 1.81
CA GLY A 113 -11.57 -2.04 2.86
C GLY A 113 -10.94 -3.43 2.71
N PHE A 114 -11.32 -4.33 3.62
CA PHE A 114 -10.86 -5.72 3.68
C PHE A 114 -12.03 -6.73 3.72
N GLY A 115 -11.70 -8.00 3.50
CA GLY A 115 -12.66 -9.11 3.55
C GLY A 115 -13.41 -9.36 2.23
N PRO A 116 -14.61 -9.98 2.30
CA PRO A 116 -15.41 -10.30 1.13
C PRO A 116 -15.81 -9.07 0.33
N THR A 117 -15.85 -9.19 -0.99
CA THR A 117 -16.29 -8.10 -1.88
C THR A 117 -17.76 -7.79 -1.65
N VAL A 118 -18.10 -6.51 -1.49
CA VAL A 118 -19.49 -6.01 -1.49
C VAL A 118 -19.88 -5.63 -2.90
N TRP A 119 -19.01 -4.84 -3.54
CA TRP A 119 -19.16 -4.37 -4.90
C TRP A 119 -17.81 -4.34 -5.59
N ALA A 120 -17.75 -4.76 -6.85
CA ALA A 120 -16.58 -4.58 -7.69
C ALA A 120 -16.96 -4.36 -9.15
N ARG A 121 -16.09 -3.65 -9.87
CA ARG A 121 -16.22 -3.43 -11.30
C ARG A 121 -14.86 -3.54 -11.97
N THR A 122 -14.85 -4.12 -13.16
CA THR A 122 -13.63 -4.18 -13.99
C THR A 122 -13.63 -3.06 -15.02
N SER A 123 -12.58 -2.24 -15.00
CA SER A 123 -12.39 -1.14 -15.94
C SER A 123 -12.01 -1.65 -17.34
N ARG A 124 -12.09 -0.78 -18.35
CA ARG A 124 -11.62 -1.10 -19.71
C ARG A 124 -10.13 -1.43 -19.78
N THR A 125 -9.35 -1.05 -18.77
CA THR A 125 -7.92 -1.30 -18.67
C THR A 125 -7.60 -2.49 -17.77
N GLY A 126 -8.60 -3.33 -17.44
CA GLY A 126 -8.41 -4.53 -16.63
C GLY A 126 -8.18 -4.27 -15.13
N LEU A 127 -8.38 -3.03 -14.67
CA LEU A 127 -8.33 -2.71 -13.24
C LEU A 127 -9.65 -3.15 -12.60
N ARG A 128 -9.60 -4.09 -11.68
CA ARG A 128 -10.73 -4.42 -10.81
C ARG A 128 -10.73 -3.46 -9.63
N TYR A 129 -11.82 -2.72 -9.45
CA TYR A 129 -11.93 -1.79 -8.35
C TYR A 129 -13.27 -1.89 -7.64
N GLY A 130 -13.29 -1.59 -6.34
CA GLY A 130 -14.50 -1.80 -5.56
C GLY A 130 -14.36 -1.55 -4.07
N VAL A 131 -15.40 -2.00 -3.35
CA VAL A 131 -15.52 -1.86 -1.90
C VAL A 131 -15.72 -3.25 -1.29
N LYS A 132 -15.00 -3.51 -0.20
CA LYS A 132 -15.09 -4.74 0.59
C LYS A 132 -15.92 -4.52 1.85
N LEU A 133 -16.27 -5.62 2.50
CA LEU A 133 -17.23 -5.65 3.62
C LEU A 133 -16.79 -4.78 4.80
N LEU A 134 -15.51 -4.80 5.15
CA LEU A 134 -14.97 -4.00 6.24
C LEU A 134 -14.35 -2.74 5.63
N PRO A 135 -14.98 -1.55 5.76
CA PRO A 135 -14.43 -0.29 5.23
C PRO A 135 -13.32 0.23 6.15
N ALA A 136 -12.39 -0.62 6.55
CA ALA A 136 -11.18 -0.26 7.27
C ALA A 136 -10.01 -0.52 6.31
N GLY A 137 -9.24 0.51 5.97
CA GLY A 137 -8.08 0.39 5.08
C GLY A 137 -8.41 0.27 3.59
N GLY A 138 -7.45 -0.23 2.81
CA GLY A 138 -7.52 -0.39 1.37
C GLY A 138 -6.25 -1.06 0.84
N PHE A 139 -6.21 -1.37 -0.45
CA PHE A 139 -4.99 -1.84 -1.09
C PHE A 139 -4.97 -1.59 -2.60
N VAL A 140 -3.77 -1.37 -3.12
CA VAL A 140 -3.45 -1.45 -4.55
C VAL A 140 -2.59 -2.67 -4.83
N LYS A 141 -3.11 -3.60 -5.63
CA LYS A 141 -2.34 -4.75 -6.10
C LYS A 141 -1.58 -4.39 -7.37
N ILE A 142 -0.25 -4.45 -7.29
CA ILE A 142 0.65 -4.34 -8.45
C ILE A 142 1.28 -5.71 -8.69
N PRO A 143 1.09 -6.31 -9.88
CA PRO A 143 1.68 -7.61 -10.22
C PRO A 143 3.18 -7.66 -9.98
N GLY A 144 3.66 -8.77 -9.43
CA GLY A 144 5.07 -8.98 -9.14
C GLY A 144 5.57 -8.31 -7.86
N MET A 145 4.67 -7.81 -6.99
CA MET A 145 4.99 -7.52 -5.58
C MET A 145 4.97 -8.78 -4.73
N GLY A 146 4.05 -9.70 -5.03
CA GLY A 146 3.92 -10.97 -4.32
C GLY A 146 5.07 -11.92 -4.66
N PRO A 147 5.65 -12.59 -3.67
CA PRO A 147 6.65 -13.60 -3.94
C PRO A 147 6.05 -14.78 -4.69
N ARG A 148 6.74 -15.26 -5.73
CA ARG A 148 6.28 -16.35 -6.62
C ARG A 148 4.92 -16.09 -7.28
N GLU A 149 4.50 -14.83 -7.38
CA GLU A 149 3.35 -14.50 -8.22
C GLU A 149 3.70 -14.82 -9.67
N GLU A 150 2.98 -15.78 -10.23
CA GLU A 150 3.05 -16.13 -11.64
C GLU A 150 2.32 -15.07 -12.44
N VAL A 151 3.02 -14.48 -13.39
CA VAL A 151 2.51 -13.43 -14.27
C VAL A 151 2.76 -13.92 -15.69
N GLU A 152 1.75 -13.78 -16.55
CA GLU A 152 1.89 -14.06 -17.97
C GLU A 152 3.11 -13.34 -18.55
N ALA A 153 3.91 -14.03 -19.37
CA ALA A 153 5.15 -13.48 -19.92
C ALA A 153 4.95 -12.14 -20.66
N SER A 154 3.78 -11.93 -21.27
CA SER A 154 3.38 -10.69 -21.95
C SER A 154 3.19 -9.50 -21.00
N ARG A 155 2.85 -9.76 -19.72
CA ARG A 155 2.61 -8.76 -18.68
C ARG A 155 3.81 -8.50 -17.79
N GLU A 156 4.81 -9.39 -17.79
CA GLU A 156 6.03 -9.28 -16.99
C GLU A 156 6.71 -7.91 -17.08
N PRO A 157 6.84 -7.25 -18.25
CA PRO A 157 7.46 -5.92 -18.35
C PRO A 157 6.74 -4.79 -17.60
N TYR A 158 5.47 -4.99 -17.22
CA TYR A 158 4.63 -4.01 -16.51
C TYR A 158 4.50 -4.34 -15.01
N THR A 159 5.25 -5.32 -14.52
CA THR A 159 5.24 -5.72 -13.10
C THR A 159 6.11 -4.81 -12.25
N TYR A 160 5.83 -4.81 -10.96
CA TYR A 160 6.65 -4.16 -9.95
C TYR A 160 8.09 -4.70 -9.95
N ARG A 161 8.27 -6.01 -10.07
CA ARG A 161 9.60 -6.63 -10.14
C ARG A 161 10.35 -6.33 -11.43
N ALA A 162 9.70 -6.09 -12.57
CA ALA A 162 10.43 -5.71 -13.78
C ALA A 162 10.93 -4.25 -13.76
N ALA A 163 10.35 -3.39 -12.91
CA ALA A 163 10.70 -1.98 -12.84
C ALA A 163 12.10 -1.71 -12.25
N THR A 164 12.64 -0.54 -12.60
CA THR A 164 13.90 -0.06 -12.02
C THR A 164 13.70 0.33 -10.55
N ARG A 165 14.80 0.32 -9.77
CA ARG A 165 14.80 0.69 -8.34
C ARG A 165 14.15 2.04 -8.07
N GLY A 166 14.49 3.06 -8.88
CA GLY A 166 13.90 4.40 -8.75
C GLY A 166 12.40 4.43 -9.01
N ARG A 167 11.89 3.66 -9.98
CA ARG A 167 10.44 3.56 -10.24
C ARG A 167 9.72 2.85 -9.11
N ARG A 168 10.30 1.77 -8.57
CA ARG A 168 9.78 1.07 -7.39
C ARG A 168 9.70 2.01 -6.18
N LEU A 169 10.79 2.72 -5.90
CA LEU A 169 10.86 3.67 -4.79
C LEU A 169 9.86 4.82 -4.96
N ALA A 170 9.72 5.37 -6.17
CA ALA A 170 8.74 6.42 -6.45
C ALA A 170 7.30 5.96 -6.18
N VAL A 171 6.96 4.72 -6.53
CA VAL A 171 5.63 4.14 -6.23
C VAL A 171 5.45 3.99 -4.73
N ILE A 172 6.43 3.43 -4.01
CA ILE A 172 6.34 3.22 -2.55
C ILE A 172 6.21 4.56 -1.81
N LEU A 173 7.01 5.57 -2.15
CA LEU A 173 6.97 6.86 -1.47
C LEU A 173 5.73 7.70 -1.85
N ALA A 174 4.98 7.31 -2.89
CA ALA A 174 3.83 8.07 -3.36
C ALA A 174 2.69 8.15 -2.32
N GLY A 175 2.34 7.03 -1.69
CA GLY A 175 1.29 7.00 -0.66
C GLY A 175 1.67 7.83 0.56
N VAL A 176 2.91 7.67 1.04
CA VAL A 176 3.47 8.48 2.14
C VAL A 176 3.43 9.98 1.83
N ALA A 177 3.87 10.37 0.63
CA ALA A 177 3.87 11.76 0.20
C ALA A 177 2.45 12.35 0.11
N VAL A 178 1.47 11.57 -0.36
CA VAL A 178 0.06 12.00 -0.39
C VAL A 178 -0.46 12.26 1.02
N ASN A 179 -0.16 11.41 2.00
CA ASN A 179 -0.63 11.61 3.37
C ASN A 179 0.02 12.84 4.04
N PHE A 180 1.31 13.09 3.84
CA PHE A 180 1.93 14.33 4.32
C PHE A 180 1.33 15.57 3.66
N ALA A 181 1.13 15.54 2.33
CA ALA A 181 0.49 16.65 1.62
C ALA A 181 -0.95 16.88 2.10
N LEU A 182 -1.69 15.79 2.34
CA LEU A 182 -3.04 15.85 2.85
C LEU A 182 -3.09 16.39 4.28
N ALA A 183 -2.14 16.04 5.15
CA ALA A 183 -2.03 16.61 6.49
C ALA A 183 -1.88 18.14 6.45
N VAL A 184 -0.96 18.64 5.61
CA VAL A 184 -0.77 20.09 5.40
C VAL A 184 -2.06 20.75 4.94
N VAL A 185 -2.77 20.15 3.99
CA VAL A 185 -4.05 20.68 3.47
C VAL A 185 -5.14 20.67 4.54
N LEU A 186 -5.24 19.62 5.35
CA LEU A 186 -6.25 19.49 6.41
C LEU A 186 -6.00 20.50 7.53
N PHE A 187 -4.76 20.64 7.98
CA PHE A 187 -4.38 21.64 8.97
C PHE A 187 -4.55 23.07 8.44
N ALA A 188 -4.16 23.35 7.19
CA ALA A 188 -4.42 24.64 6.56
C ALA A 188 -5.93 24.90 6.42
N GLY A 189 -6.73 23.89 6.08
CA GLY A 189 -8.19 23.98 6.03
C GLY A 189 -8.80 24.30 7.39
N PHE A 190 -8.30 23.68 8.46
CA PHE A 190 -8.67 24.02 9.82
C PHE A 190 -8.26 25.46 10.18
N ALA A 191 -7.03 25.87 9.87
CA ALA A 191 -6.56 27.22 10.13
C ALA A 191 -7.42 28.28 9.42
N LEU A 192 -7.82 28.03 8.17
CA LEU A 192 -8.74 28.88 7.40
C LEU A 192 -10.16 28.95 7.98
N SER A 193 -10.56 27.98 8.82
CA SER A 193 -11.84 28.05 9.52
C SER A 193 -11.81 29.00 10.73
N GLN A 194 -10.61 29.37 11.19
CA GLN A 194 -10.45 30.32 12.29
C GLN A 194 -10.54 31.77 11.78
N PRO A 195 -11.17 32.67 12.55
CA PRO A 195 -11.17 34.09 12.23
C PRO A 195 -9.76 34.63 12.00
N ASP A 196 -9.64 35.61 11.10
CA ASP A 196 -8.41 36.38 10.87
C ASP A 196 -7.19 35.61 10.32
N THR A 197 -7.35 34.36 9.88
CA THR A 197 -6.26 33.58 9.27
C THR A 197 -6.23 33.73 7.74
N GLY A 198 -5.16 34.32 7.20
CA GLY A 198 -4.93 34.42 5.76
C GLY A 198 -4.51 33.09 5.13
N ALA A 199 -4.68 32.96 3.80
CA ALA A 199 -4.33 31.73 3.07
C ALA A 199 -2.84 31.35 3.16
N ILE A 200 -1.94 32.34 3.20
CA ILE A 200 -0.50 32.11 3.33
C ILE A 200 -0.18 31.60 4.73
N ASP A 201 -0.75 32.24 5.76
CA ASP A 201 -0.55 31.85 7.15
C ASP A 201 -1.09 30.44 7.41
N ALA A 202 -2.26 30.11 6.86
CA ALA A 202 -2.83 28.78 6.95
C ALA A 202 -1.92 27.69 6.37
N VAL A 203 -1.26 27.93 5.24
CA VAL A 203 -0.28 26.98 4.68
C VAL A 203 0.94 26.87 5.59
N GLY A 204 1.41 27.99 6.17
CA GLY A 204 2.47 28.01 7.17
C GLY A 204 2.13 27.18 8.41
N THR A 205 0.94 27.38 8.97
CA THR A 205 0.39 26.59 10.07
C THR A 205 0.28 25.12 9.70
N GLY A 206 -0.22 24.82 8.49
CA GLY A 206 -0.37 23.44 8.03
C GLY A 206 0.96 22.70 7.93
N LEU A 207 2.01 23.36 7.45
CA LEU A 207 3.37 22.82 7.43
C LEU A 207 3.94 22.65 8.84
N GLY A 208 3.78 23.67 9.70
CA GLY A 208 4.25 23.64 11.09
C GLY A 208 3.62 22.50 11.89
N GLN A 209 2.30 22.41 11.90
CA GLN A 209 1.55 21.35 12.59
C GLN A 209 1.86 19.95 12.05
N THR A 210 2.04 19.81 10.73
CA THR A 210 2.49 18.53 10.15
C THR A 210 3.86 18.13 10.69
N GLY A 211 4.78 19.10 10.82
CA GLY A 211 6.10 18.89 11.42
C GLY A 211 6.03 18.49 12.89
N GLU A 212 5.27 19.21 13.70
CA GLU A 212 5.08 18.94 15.13
C GLU A 212 4.47 17.56 15.38
N VAL A 213 3.45 17.18 14.60
CA VAL A 213 2.85 15.83 14.70
C VAL A 213 3.85 14.76 14.27
N ALA A 214 4.65 15.01 13.23
CA ALA A 214 5.69 14.07 12.81
C ALA A 214 6.77 13.89 13.88
N THR A 215 7.26 14.98 14.50
CA THR A 215 8.25 14.88 15.59
C THR A 215 7.65 14.19 16.81
N GLY A 216 6.44 14.57 17.24
CA GLY A 216 5.77 13.94 18.37
C GLY A 216 5.48 12.45 18.14
N THR A 217 5.13 12.06 16.91
CA THR A 217 4.94 10.64 16.57
C THR A 217 6.29 9.89 16.58
N LEU A 218 7.39 10.49 16.12
CA LEU A 218 8.73 9.88 16.22
C LEU A 218 9.16 9.70 17.69
N GLU A 219 8.95 10.71 18.52
CA GLU A 219 9.24 10.66 19.96
C GLU A 219 8.39 9.59 20.66
N GLY A 220 7.10 9.53 20.37
CA GLY A 220 6.20 8.51 20.89
C GLY A 220 6.62 7.09 20.49
N LEU A 221 7.07 6.89 19.26
CA LEU A 221 7.63 5.61 18.80
C LEU A 221 8.96 5.27 19.49
N GLY A 222 9.83 6.26 19.71
CA GLY A 222 11.07 6.09 20.46
C GLY A 222 10.78 5.64 21.90
N ASN A 223 9.84 6.31 22.57
CA ASN A 223 9.41 5.96 23.91
C ASN A 223 8.78 4.57 23.99
N LEU A 224 8.03 4.16 22.96
CA LEU A 224 7.49 2.80 22.89
C LEU A 224 8.59 1.74 22.79
N VAL A 225 9.62 1.97 21.98
CA VAL A 225 10.72 1.01 21.76
C VAL A 225 11.65 0.94 22.95
N PHE A 226 12.07 2.09 23.49
CA PHE A 226 13.05 2.15 24.57
C PHE A 226 12.42 2.08 25.97
N GLY A 227 11.14 2.41 26.11
CA GLY A 227 10.34 2.33 27.34
C GLY A 227 9.34 1.17 27.35
N ALA A 228 9.57 0.13 26.54
CA ALA A 228 8.66 -1.00 26.40
C ALA A 228 8.31 -1.68 27.73
N ASP A 229 9.27 -1.76 28.67
CA ASP A 229 9.07 -2.34 29.99
C ASP A 229 8.14 -1.50 30.87
N ASP A 230 8.24 -0.17 30.79
CA ASP A 230 7.34 0.75 31.51
C ASP A 230 5.93 0.71 30.92
N TYR A 231 5.82 0.67 29.59
CA TYR A 231 4.54 0.51 28.91
C TYR A 231 3.88 -0.83 29.24
N ALA A 232 4.63 -1.94 29.22
CA ALA A 232 4.10 -3.24 29.60
C ALA A 232 3.65 -3.29 31.07
N ARG A 233 4.43 -2.69 31.98
CA ARG A 233 4.05 -2.59 33.40
C ARG A 233 2.79 -1.78 33.61
N SER A 234 2.65 -0.62 32.98
CA SER A 234 1.45 0.22 33.10
C SER A 234 0.19 -0.47 32.58
N VAL A 235 0.27 -1.15 31.43
CA VAL A 235 -0.85 -1.94 30.89
C VAL A 235 -1.28 -3.05 31.85
N VAL A 236 -0.34 -3.70 32.54
CA VAL A 236 -0.63 -4.77 33.50
C VAL A 236 -1.10 -4.23 34.85
N SER A 237 -0.56 -3.10 35.32
CA SER A 237 -0.95 -2.47 36.58
C SER A 237 -2.30 -1.75 36.49
N GLY A 238 -2.75 -1.44 35.27
CA GLY A 238 -3.97 -0.65 35.04
C GLY A 238 -3.73 0.85 35.20
N ASP A 239 -2.47 1.29 35.28
CA ASP A 239 -2.14 2.72 35.25
C ASP A 239 -2.19 3.23 33.82
N VAL A 240 -2.65 4.47 33.64
CA VAL A 240 -2.65 5.13 32.32
C VAL A 240 -1.23 5.65 32.05
N PRO A 241 -0.48 5.11 31.08
CA PRO A 241 0.84 5.63 30.76
C PRO A 241 0.74 7.07 30.23
N GLU A 242 1.69 7.93 30.64
CA GLU A 242 1.74 9.33 30.18
C GLU A 242 1.77 9.45 28.64
N ASN A 243 2.46 8.51 27.97
CA ASN A 243 2.55 8.40 26.53
C ASN A 243 1.69 7.24 25.99
N ARG A 244 0.42 7.15 26.41
CA ARG A 244 -0.49 6.12 25.90
C ARG A 244 -0.70 6.29 24.39
N MET A 245 -0.63 5.18 23.65
CA MET A 245 -0.96 5.19 22.23
C MET A 245 -2.47 5.30 22.03
N MET A 246 -2.88 6.11 21.05
CA MET A 246 -4.28 6.25 20.68
C MET A 246 -4.71 5.08 19.79
N SER A 247 -5.76 4.37 20.20
CA SER A 247 -6.35 3.32 19.36
C SER A 247 -7.44 3.90 18.45
N PRO A 248 -7.95 3.11 17.48
CA PRO A 248 -9.14 3.49 16.73
C PRO A 248 -10.36 3.80 17.61
N VAL A 249 -10.46 3.18 18.80
CA VAL A 249 -11.54 3.46 19.76
C VAL A 249 -11.33 4.83 20.42
N GLY A 250 -10.11 5.15 20.85
CA GLY A 250 -9.77 6.48 21.37
C GLY A 250 -9.98 7.58 20.33
N GLY A 251 -9.62 7.33 19.07
CA GLY A 251 -9.89 8.25 17.96
C GLY A 251 -11.39 8.49 17.72
N ALA A 252 -12.21 7.44 17.81
CA ALA A 252 -13.66 7.55 17.75
C ALA A 252 -14.24 8.36 18.93
N GLN A 253 -13.75 8.13 20.15
CA GLN A 253 -14.16 8.89 21.34
C GLN A 253 -13.82 10.38 21.20
N ILE A 254 -12.63 10.72 20.69
CA ILE A 254 -12.26 12.10 20.40
C ILE A 254 -13.17 12.69 19.33
N ALA A 255 -13.39 11.97 18.23
CA ALA A 255 -14.27 12.45 17.15
C ALA A 255 -15.70 12.72 17.65
N ASP A 256 -16.21 11.89 18.55
CA ASP A 256 -17.54 12.04 19.17
C ASP A 256 -17.63 13.30 20.02
N GLY A 257 -16.58 13.62 20.80
CA GLY A 257 -16.50 14.88 21.53
C GLY A 257 -16.36 16.13 20.65
N LEU A 258 -15.84 15.97 19.43
CA LEU A 258 -15.63 17.09 18.50
C LEU A 258 -16.84 17.40 17.62
N ILE A 259 -17.60 16.38 17.20
CA ILE A 259 -18.66 16.54 16.19
C ILE A 259 -19.80 17.44 16.66
N ASP A 260 -20.11 17.44 17.96
CA ASP A 260 -21.20 18.24 18.53
C ASP A 260 -20.76 19.67 18.91
N VAL A 261 -19.46 19.90 19.11
CA VAL A 261 -18.93 21.20 19.54
C VAL A 261 -18.55 22.07 18.34
N ASP A 262 -17.64 21.56 17.50
CA ASP A 262 -17.12 22.25 16.34
C ASP A 262 -16.61 21.23 15.32
N PRO A 263 -17.43 20.91 14.29
CA PRO A 263 -17.07 19.95 13.27
C PRO A 263 -15.79 20.28 12.50
N SER A 264 -15.35 21.54 12.48
CA SER A 264 -14.10 21.92 11.82
C SER A 264 -12.89 21.26 12.48
N ARG A 265 -12.96 20.94 13.78
CA ARG A 265 -11.91 20.22 14.52
C ARG A 265 -11.73 18.79 14.06
N LEU A 266 -12.67 18.21 13.30
CA LEU A 266 -12.46 16.94 12.62
C LEU A 266 -11.37 17.04 11.54
N LEU A 267 -11.14 18.23 10.97
CA LEU A 267 -10.01 18.48 10.05
C LEU A 267 -8.68 18.38 10.80
N LEU A 268 -8.60 18.91 12.03
CA LEU A 268 -7.43 18.78 12.90
C LEU A 268 -7.16 17.31 13.22
N LEU A 269 -8.19 16.56 13.64
CA LEU A 269 -8.09 15.13 13.90
C LEU A 269 -7.61 14.37 12.65
N ALA A 270 -8.23 14.62 11.50
CA ALA A 270 -7.84 14.01 10.24
C ALA A 270 -6.39 14.37 9.84
N GLY A 271 -5.96 15.61 10.09
CA GLY A 271 -4.60 16.08 9.85
C GLY A 271 -3.57 15.33 10.70
N ILE A 272 -3.86 15.17 12.00
CA ILE A 272 -3.02 14.40 12.94
C ILE A 272 -2.87 12.97 12.44
N PHE A 273 -3.98 12.28 12.18
CA PHE A 273 -3.94 10.91 11.68
C PHE A 273 -3.27 10.81 10.30
N SER A 274 -3.44 11.78 9.40
CA SER A 274 -2.79 11.78 8.10
C SER A 274 -1.26 11.87 8.23
N ALA A 275 -0.76 12.80 9.06
CA ALA A 275 0.67 12.95 9.31
C ALA A 275 1.26 11.71 10.02
N SER A 276 0.59 11.21 11.06
CA SER A 276 1.03 10.00 11.78
C SER A 276 1.01 8.76 10.88
N LEU A 277 -0.01 8.56 10.04
CA LEU A 277 -0.07 7.46 9.06
C LEU A 277 1.05 7.58 8.02
N ALA A 278 1.39 8.79 7.58
CA ALA A 278 2.52 9.00 6.67
C ALA A 278 3.83 8.57 7.31
N LEU A 279 4.08 9.01 8.55
CA LEU A 279 5.30 8.68 9.28
C LEU A 279 5.40 7.19 9.62
N LEU A 280 4.31 6.57 10.10
CA LEU A 280 4.26 5.13 10.35
C LEU A 280 4.58 4.36 9.07
N ASN A 281 3.96 4.72 7.94
CA ASN A 281 4.27 4.08 6.67
C ASN A 281 5.68 4.39 6.16
N LEU A 282 6.39 5.40 6.66
CA LEU A 282 7.79 5.65 6.31
C LEU A 282 8.78 4.79 7.13
N LEU A 283 8.33 4.17 8.22
CA LEU A 283 9.20 3.33 9.06
C LEU A 283 9.82 2.18 8.25
N PRO A 284 11.13 1.89 8.44
CA PRO A 284 11.86 0.88 7.68
C PRO A 284 11.55 -0.55 8.15
N LEU A 285 10.28 -0.88 8.33
CA LEU A 285 9.78 -2.15 8.86
C LEU A 285 8.71 -2.71 7.93
N LEU A 286 8.83 -3.98 7.53
CA LEU A 286 7.73 -4.67 6.84
C LEU A 286 6.62 -4.98 7.85
N PRO A 287 5.34 -4.95 7.47
CA PRO A 287 4.79 -4.84 6.11
C PRO A 287 4.61 -3.40 5.58
N LEU A 288 5.05 -2.37 6.32
CA LEU A 288 4.85 -0.96 5.96
C LEU A 288 5.61 -0.60 4.67
N ASP A 289 5.21 0.50 4.03
CA ASP A 289 5.82 0.99 2.80
C ASP A 289 7.33 1.23 2.95
N GLY A 290 7.73 1.85 4.06
CA GLY A 290 9.11 2.17 4.39
C GLY A 290 9.98 0.92 4.49
N GLY A 291 9.42 -0.23 4.91
CA GLY A 291 10.10 -1.52 4.85
C GLY A 291 10.41 -1.94 3.40
N HIS A 292 9.46 -1.78 2.48
CA HIS A 292 9.67 -2.03 1.06
C HIS A 292 10.68 -1.05 0.44
N ALA A 293 10.62 0.23 0.82
CA ALA A 293 11.59 1.24 0.41
C ALA A 293 13.00 0.89 0.92
N ALA A 294 13.13 0.50 2.19
CA ALA A 294 14.38 0.09 2.81
C ALA A 294 14.99 -1.11 2.07
N LEU A 295 14.20 -2.12 1.69
CA LEU A 295 14.69 -3.23 0.87
C LEU A 295 15.25 -2.78 -0.48
N VAL A 296 14.59 -1.83 -1.16
CA VAL A 296 15.09 -1.26 -2.43
C VAL A 296 16.39 -0.48 -2.22
N VAL A 297 16.52 0.26 -1.12
CA VAL A 297 17.74 1.00 -0.77
C VAL A 297 18.88 0.03 -0.46
N VAL A 298 18.66 -0.99 0.38
CA VAL A 298 19.66 -2.02 0.69
C VAL A 298 20.07 -2.77 -0.58
N GLU A 299 19.12 -3.11 -1.47
CA GLU A 299 19.41 -3.69 -2.77
C GLU A 299 20.34 -2.77 -3.60
N ALA A 300 20.06 -1.46 -3.62
CA ALA A 300 20.87 -0.49 -4.35
C ALA A 300 22.31 -0.39 -3.80
N VAL A 301 22.44 -0.32 -2.47
CA VAL A 301 23.73 -0.27 -1.78
C VAL A 301 24.52 -1.55 -2.01
N ALA A 302 23.90 -2.72 -1.77
CA ALA A 302 24.54 -4.01 -1.94
C ALA A 302 24.98 -4.25 -3.40
N ALA A 303 24.17 -3.83 -4.38
CA ALA A 303 24.54 -3.90 -5.79
C ALA A 303 25.77 -3.05 -6.13
N ARG A 304 25.88 -1.86 -5.50
CA ARG A 304 27.04 -0.97 -5.66
C ARG A 304 28.29 -1.56 -5.02
N VAL A 305 28.19 -2.07 -3.79
CA VAL A 305 29.31 -2.65 -3.04
C VAL A 305 29.81 -3.94 -3.70
N THR A 306 28.91 -4.84 -4.08
CA THR A 306 29.26 -6.14 -4.70
C THR A 306 29.58 -6.04 -6.20
N ARG A 307 29.46 -4.85 -6.80
CA ARG A 307 29.53 -4.62 -8.26
C ARG A 307 28.60 -5.54 -9.08
N ARG A 308 27.49 -5.98 -8.48
CA ARG A 308 26.44 -6.78 -9.14
C ARG A 308 25.23 -5.90 -9.43
N PRO A 309 25.15 -5.24 -10.61
CA PRO A 309 24.09 -4.28 -10.90
C PRO A 309 22.69 -4.90 -10.89
N ARG A 310 22.58 -6.22 -11.16
CA ARG A 310 21.33 -6.99 -11.17
C ARG A 310 21.00 -7.68 -9.85
N LEU A 311 21.72 -7.37 -8.76
CA LEU A 311 21.39 -7.92 -7.44
C LEU A 311 19.97 -7.52 -7.04
N ARG A 312 19.20 -8.50 -6.57
CA ARG A 312 17.85 -8.35 -6.03
C ARG A 312 17.73 -9.13 -4.74
N LEU A 313 17.12 -8.51 -3.75
CA LEU A 313 16.78 -9.18 -2.51
C LEU A 313 15.43 -9.85 -2.68
N ASP A 314 15.35 -11.13 -2.34
CA ASP A 314 14.08 -11.86 -2.32
C ASP A 314 13.27 -11.41 -1.09
N PRO A 315 12.09 -10.77 -1.27
CA PRO A 315 11.25 -10.33 -0.17
C PRO A 315 10.84 -11.47 0.78
N ASN A 316 10.79 -12.72 0.29
CA ASN A 316 10.44 -13.91 1.08
C ASN A 316 11.29 -14.08 2.32
N ARG A 317 12.57 -13.72 2.23
CA ARG A 317 13.51 -13.88 3.36
C ARG A 317 13.14 -13.00 4.54
N PHE A 318 12.33 -11.96 4.30
CA PHE A 318 11.90 -11.00 5.31
C PHE A 318 10.45 -11.22 5.76
N THR A 319 9.73 -12.19 5.20
CA THR A 319 8.36 -12.53 5.63
C THR A 319 8.28 -12.86 7.12
N PRO A 320 9.19 -13.65 7.73
CA PRO A 320 9.14 -13.90 9.17
C PRO A 320 9.28 -12.62 9.99
N VAL A 321 10.15 -11.71 9.57
CA VAL A 321 10.33 -10.39 10.22
C VAL A 321 9.05 -9.57 10.09
N ALA A 322 8.43 -9.55 8.90
CA ALA A 322 7.17 -8.86 8.66
C ALA A 322 6.03 -9.38 9.56
N VAL A 323 5.97 -10.71 9.76
CA VAL A 323 4.99 -11.34 10.67
C VAL A 323 5.25 -10.93 12.13
N VAL A 324 6.51 -10.93 12.58
CA VAL A 324 6.86 -10.48 13.94
C VAL A 324 6.47 -9.03 14.15
N VAL A 325 6.81 -8.14 13.23
CA VAL A 325 6.42 -6.72 13.29
C VAL A 325 4.90 -6.58 13.30
N LEU A 326 4.19 -7.31 12.44
CA LEU A 326 2.73 -7.28 12.41
C LEU A 326 2.14 -7.73 13.76
N VAL A 327 2.64 -8.80 14.36
CA VAL A 327 2.20 -9.27 15.68
C VAL A 327 2.46 -8.21 16.74
N VAL A 328 3.64 -7.57 16.75
CA VAL A 328 3.96 -6.49 17.69
C VAL A 328 3.00 -5.31 17.53
N LEU A 329 2.77 -4.85 16.29
CA LEU A 329 1.85 -3.74 16.01
C LEU A 329 0.41 -4.08 16.42
N LEU A 330 -0.04 -5.30 16.16
CA LEU A 330 -1.37 -5.77 16.58
C LEU A 330 -1.48 -5.85 18.11
N SER A 331 -0.46 -6.35 18.79
CA SER A 331 -0.41 -6.41 20.26
C SER A 331 -0.46 -5.01 20.87
N VAL A 332 0.35 -4.08 20.36
CA VAL A 332 0.36 -2.68 20.81
C VAL A 332 -0.99 -2.01 20.55
N SER A 333 -1.58 -2.22 19.37
CA SER A 333 -2.91 -1.71 19.04
C SER A 333 -4.00 -2.29 19.94
N ALA A 334 -3.91 -3.57 20.29
CA ALA A 334 -4.86 -4.23 21.18
C ALA A 334 -4.72 -3.71 22.62
N SER A 335 -3.50 -3.50 23.11
CA SER A 335 -3.23 -2.88 24.42
C SER A 335 -3.74 -1.44 24.48
N ALA A 336 -3.51 -0.64 23.43
CA ALA A 336 -4.05 0.71 23.32
C ALA A 336 -5.59 0.70 23.35
N MET A 337 -6.21 -0.22 22.61
CA MET A 337 -7.66 -0.38 22.60
C MET A 337 -8.20 -0.81 23.98
N TYR A 338 -7.51 -1.71 24.67
CA TYR A 338 -7.85 -2.11 26.03
C TYR A 338 -7.82 -0.93 27.00
N LEU A 339 -6.76 -0.11 26.95
CA LEU A 339 -6.63 1.09 27.76
C LEU A 339 -7.71 2.14 27.43
N ASP A 340 -8.04 2.34 26.15
CA ASP A 340 -9.09 3.29 25.74
C ASP A 340 -10.51 2.84 26.15
N ILE A 341 -10.73 1.53 26.29
CA ILE A 341 -12.01 0.97 26.78
C ILE A 341 -12.11 1.12 28.31
N LEU A 342 -11.03 0.84 29.04
CA LEU A 342 -11.03 0.93 30.51
C LEU A 342 -10.89 2.35 31.05
N HIS A 343 -10.20 3.23 30.30
CA HIS A 343 -9.96 4.62 30.66
C HIS A 343 -10.34 5.54 29.48
N PRO A 344 -11.66 5.73 29.23
CA PRO A 344 -12.14 6.54 28.12
C PRO A 344 -11.58 7.97 28.13
N LEU A 345 -11.25 8.49 26.95
CA LEU A 345 -10.74 9.85 26.76
C LEU A 345 -11.81 10.93 26.95
N GLY A 346 -13.09 10.55 26.88
CA GLY A 346 -14.21 11.48 26.87
C GLY A 346 -14.34 12.36 28.13
N ASP A 347 -13.88 11.88 29.29
CA ASP A 347 -13.94 12.64 30.54
C ASP A 347 -12.89 13.77 30.62
N ALA A 348 -11.86 13.74 29.76
CA ALA A 348 -10.82 14.77 29.71
C ALA A 348 -11.08 15.85 28.64
N VAL A 349 -12.08 15.66 27.76
CA VAL A 349 -12.35 16.52 26.60
C VAL A 349 -13.65 17.35 26.76
N ARG A 350 -14.46 17.09 27.79
CA ARG A 350 -15.61 17.93 28.18
C ARG A 350 -15.20 19.09 29.09
#